data_AF-A0A1F3SE86-F1
#
_entry.id   AF-A0A1F3SE86-F1
#
_cell.length_a   1.000
_cell.length_b   1.000
_cell.length_c   1.000
_cell.angle_alpha   90.00
_cell.angle_beta   90.00
_cell.angle_gamma   90.00
#
_symmetry.space_group_name_H-M   'P 1'
#
loop_
_entity.id
_entity.type
_entity.pdbx_description
1 polymer ?
#
loop_
_entity_poly.entity_id
_entity_poly.type
_entity_poly.pdbx_seq_one_letter_code
_entity_poly.pdbx_strand_id
1 'polypeptide(L)'
;MRIKILSILVAVVGCLWFSSTGQAFVPLESLVLGDLSQILLERKSDPIQYVLRVEKEQDASMNAYTRFLAFYRGVYSEGENLKNYCPFAPKAIYARPIELDQVKRSVMATLQYLGLDLTSRAIALYAKQLEYGQDEWRNLADRLVGQYCSKNLTIISLKQLRKNLDVYFEHGASFELPSVENNPLFSKALSGKFQTEKSRELEFLQTVKLFRAVCTWGNESDNPRLLVPFLRNPIIMATVIRHFTDTEMAYNSIDNSVYLTSRKDSGVKVWCENLICRKRNSEYLQKKIFRSIGSKSVKGDLESLYCHSFRDLDFLNREQVPEIKKWTDTQSFDDFNFQQSQFLSLLTGVPDFLLRSTNFTTSQDMLRASFDQMWDEWAQGQVKTKSRDLYYEEPLAMELVDRGLYFNPFRPDFKVVFDVNLGELDRANRIVGKIKAKFHLEIHNTFLAWIRSEWNDLDPRNVRKRDSIVKNMIKSIEDQVQANRKNFILPPWDGNLENLIADEIIQQLSLYKGPFFSKSPTGIMRIPIEINYGPFALKYLAYEAQVKKESQAIDYSSYEYSD
;
A
#
# COMPACT_ATOMS: atom_id res chain seq x y z
N MET A 1 15.16 57.69 14.84
CA MET A 1 15.24 56.23 15.06
C MET A 1 13.87 55.56 15.27
N ARG A 2 12.92 56.17 16.01
CA ARG A 2 11.59 55.60 16.27
C ARG A 2 10.68 55.40 15.04
N ILE A 3 10.81 56.22 13.99
CA ILE A 3 9.97 56.14 12.78
C ILE A 3 10.37 54.97 11.86
N LYS A 4 11.64 54.54 11.88
CA LYS A 4 12.13 53.38 11.10
C LYS A 4 11.73 52.04 11.73
N ILE A 5 11.55 51.98 13.05
CA ILE A 5 11.10 50.76 13.73
C ILE A 5 9.60 50.53 13.48
N LEU A 6 8.80 51.60 13.45
CA LEU A 6 7.36 51.48 13.19
C LEU A 6 7.05 51.01 11.76
N SER A 7 7.85 51.43 10.78
CA SER A 7 7.70 51.01 9.37
C SER A 7 8.14 49.56 9.15
N ILE A 8 9.14 49.07 9.87
CA ILE A 8 9.53 47.66 9.84
C ILE A 8 8.48 46.78 10.54
N LEU A 9 7.91 47.24 11.66
CA LEU A 9 6.86 46.50 12.38
C LEU A 9 5.56 46.42 11.58
N VAL A 10 5.19 47.50 10.87
CA VAL A 10 4.03 47.49 9.95
C VAL A 10 4.29 46.61 8.73
N ALA A 11 5.53 46.58 8.20
CA ALA A 11 5.88 45.67 7.10
C ALA A 11 5.89 44.19 7.53
N VAL A 12 6.37 43.87 8.73
CA VAL A 12 6.38 42.49 9.24
C VAL A 12 4.98 42.01 9.62
N VAL A 13 4.15 42.87 10.22
CA VAL A 13 2.75 42.54 10.53
C VAL A 13 1.91 42.46 9.25
N GLY A 14 2.19 43.29 8.24
CA GLY A 14 1.58 43.23 6.92
C GLY A 14 1.95 41.95 6.14
N CYS A 15 3.21 41.52 6.19
CA CYS A 15 3.64 40.26 5.56
C CYS A 15 3.11 39.01 6.27
N LEU A 16 2.86 39.07 7.59
CA LEU A 16 2.22 37.98 8.33
C LEU A 16 0.71 37.86 8.08
N TRP A 17 0.06 38.90 7.55
CA TRP A 17 -1.34 38.83 7.09
C TRP A 17 -1.49 38.41 5.63
N PHE A 18 -0.41 38.49 4.83
CA PHE A 18 -0.35 38.05 3.44
C PHE A 18 0.35 36.69 3.25
N SER A 19 0.58 35.91 4.32
CA SER A 19 0.83 34.48 4.17
C SER A 19 -0.47 33.82 3.71
N SER A 20 -0.72 33.92 2.42
CA SER A 20 -1.66 33.10 1.68
C SER A 20 -1.50 31.67 2.18
N THR A 21 -2.57 31.13 2.76
CA THR A 21 -2.83 29.71 2.70
C THR A 21 -2.51 29.28 1.27
N GLY A 22 -1.46 28.49 1.10
CA GLY A 22 -1.17 27.87 -0.18
C GLY A 22 -2.41 27.05 -0.53
N GLN A 23 -3.27 27.59 -1.39
CA GLN A 23 -4.35 26.86 -2.03
C GLN A 23 -3.67 25.92 -3.02
N ALA A 24 -3.08 24.86 -2.48
CA ALA A 24 -2.64 23.72 -3.25
C ALA A 24 -3.89 23.10 -3.88
N PHE A 25 -3.91 23.09 -5.21
CA PHE A 25 -4.85 22.35 -6.05
C PHE A 25 -6.32 22.45 -5.63
N VAL A 26 -6.99 23.49 -6.13
CA VAL A 26 -8.45 23.44 -6.28
C VAL A 26 -8.76 22.26 -7.21
N PRO A 27 -9.51 21.24 -6.76
CA PRO A 27 -9.89 20.13 -7.63
C PRO A 27 -10.73 20.70 -8.79
N LEU A 28 -10.45 20.24 -10.02
CA LEU A 28 -11.17 20.65 -11.24
C LEU A 28 -12.70 20.58 -11.10
N GLU A 29 -13.21 19.74 -10.19
CA GLU A 29 -14.62 19.63 -9.83
C GLU A 29 -15.24 20.94 -9.31
N SER A 30 -14.50 21.79 -8.59
CA SER A 30 -15.01 23.08 -8.10
C SER A 30 -15.15 24.12 -9.22
N LEU A 31 -14.44 23.94 -10.33
CA LEU A 31 -14.54 24.79 -11.52
C LEU A 31 -15.73 24.40 -12.39
N VAL A 32 -16.20 23.15 -12.28
CA VAL A 32 -17.27 22.57 -13.11
C VAL A 32 -18.63 22.56 -12.38
N LEU A 33 -18.64 22.36 -11.06
CA LEU A 33 -19.88 22.16 -10.28
C LEU A 33 -20.26 23.34 -9.36
N GLY A 34 -19.49 24.44 -9.39
CA GLY A 34 -19.70 25.61 -8.54
C GLY A 34 -18.98 25.54 -7.19
N ASP A 35 -19.12 26.61 -6.40
CA ASP A 35 -18.34 26.86 -5.18
C ASP A 35 -18.70 25.87 -4.05
N LEU A 36 -17.98 24.75 -4.00
CA LEU A 36 -18.07 23.71 -2.97
C LEU A 36 -17.17 24.02 -1.75
N SER A 37 -16.63 25.23 -1.65
CA SER A 37 -15.66 25.61 -0.59
C SER A 37 -16.19 25.38 0.82
N GLN A 38 -17.48 25.61 1.09
CA GLN A 38 -18.06 25.38 2.43
C GLN A 38 -18.08 23.89 2.82
N ILE A 39 -18.43 23.00 1.88
CA ILE A 39 -18.49 21.54 2.12
C ILE A 39 -17.08 20.97 2.31
N LEU A 40 -16.09 21.51 1.59
CA LEU A 40 -14.68 21.13 1.69
C LEU A 40 -14.00 21.72 2.94
N LEU A 41 -14.41 22.91 3.40
CA LEU A 41 -13.91 23.52 4.64
C LEU A 41 -14.37 22.78 5.90
N GLU A 42 -15.59 22.24 5.90
CA GLU A 42 -16.12 21.42 7.00
C GLU A 42 -15.43 20.05 7.10
N ARG A 43 -14.92 19.53 5.98
CA ARG A 43 -14.22 18.24 5.91
C ARG A 43 -12.74 18.46 5.60
N LYS A 44 -11.95 18.75 6.65
CA LYS A 44 -10.48 18.71 6.58
C LYS A 44 -9.98 17.30 6.20
N SER A 45 -9.96 16.99 4.92
CA SER A 45 -9.29 15.82 4.38
C SER A 45 -8.57 16.22 3.09
N ASP A 46 -7.32 15.80 2.99
CA ASP A 46 -6.46 15.94 1.82
C ASP A 46 -7.20 15.46 0.54
N PRO A 47 -7.13 16.16 -0.61
CA PRO A 47 -7.69 15.69 -1.87
C PRO A 47 -7.27 14.25 -2.23
N ILE A 48 -6.06 13.83 -1.84
CA ILE A 48 -5.59 12.44 -2.02
C ILE A 48 -6.34 11.46 -1.10
N GLN A 49 -6.73 11.89 0.10
CA GLN A 49 -7.58 11.06 0.97
C GLN A 49 -8.97 10.83 0.39
N TYR A 50 -9.46 11.70 -0.50
CA TYR A 50 -10.75 11.50 -1.17
C TYR A 50 -10.70 10.30 -2.13
N VAL A 51 -9.62 10.15 -2.89
CA VAL A 51 -9.40 9.00 -3.80
C VAL A 51 -9.24 7.68 -3.03
N LEU A 52 -8.70 7.75 -1.81
CA LEU A 52 -8.48 6.58 -0.94
C LEU A 52 -9.65 6.33 0.03
N ARG A 53 -10.64 7.23 0.10
CA ARG A 53 -11.87 7.03 0.86
C ARG A 53 -12.79 6.19 0.00
N VAL A 54 -12.71 4.87 0.20
CA VAL A 54 -13.79 4.00 -0.23
C VAL A 54 -15.02 4.41 0.56
N GLU A 55 -16.00 5.06 -0.09
CA GLU A 55 -17.35 5.20 0.44
C GLU A 55 -17.94 3.79 0.56
N LYS A 56 -17.68 3.16 1.70
CA LYS A 56 -18.26 1.86 2.04
C LYS A 56 -19.60 2.13 2.70
N GLU A 57 -20.68 1.69 2.05
CA GLU A 57 -21.99 1.56 2.66
C GLU A 57 -21.82 0.86 4.02
N GLN A 58 -22.39 1.47 5.06
CA GLN A 58 -22.24 1.05 6.45
C GLN A 58 -23.05 -0.23 6.71
N ASP A 59 -22.58 -1.37 6.23
CA ASP A 59 -23.07 -2.66 6.68
C ASP A 59 -22.58 -2.93 8.11
N ALA A 60 -23.48 -3.44 8.97
CA ALA A 60 -23.15 -3.77 10.35
C ALA A 60 -22.02 -4.82 10.48
N SER A 61 -21.86 -5.70 9.48
CA SER A 61 -20.75 -6.65 9.37
C SER A 61 -19.41 -5.95 9.08
N MET A 62 -19.40 -4.93 8.22
CA MET A 62 -18.21 -4.12 7.93
C MET A 62 -17.74 -3.32 9.14
N ASN A 63 -18.67 -2.90 10.01
CA ASN A 63 -18.34 -2.26 11.28
C ASN A 63 -17.61 -3.19 12.26
N ALA A 64 -17.89 -4.50 12.24
CA ALA A 64 -17.18 -5.47 13.07
C ALA A 64 -15.73 -5.69 12.58
N TYR A 65 -15.53 -5.82 11.25
CA TYR A 65 -14.20 -5.99 10.67
C TYR A 65 -13.33 -4.74 10.80
N THR A 66 -13.91 -3.55 10.65
CA THR A 66 -13.20 -2.28 10.87
C THR A 66 -12.80 -2.10 12.33
N ARG A 67 -13.68 -2.45 13.29
CA ARG A 67 -13.33 -2.50 14.71
C ARG A 67 -12.17 -3.47 14.99
N PHE A 68 -12.22 -4.67 14.41
CA PHE A 68 -11.14 -5.66 14.53
C PHE A 68 -9.79 -5.13 14.01
N LEU A 69 -9.79 -4.52 12.82
CA LEU A 69 -8.59 -3.97 12.23
C LEU A 69 -8.08 -2.72 12.97
N ALA A 70 -8.99 -1.90 13.49
CA ALA A 70 -8.64 -0.79 14.36
C ALA A 70 -8.00 -1.27 15.66
N PHE A 71 -8.54 -2.32 16.30
CA PHE A 71 -7.93 -2.94 17.47
C PHE A 71 -6.52 -3.43 17.18
N TYR A 72 -6.32 -4.15 16.06
CA TYR A 72 -4.99 -4.57 15.61
C TYR A 72 -4.03 -3.37 15.50
N ARG A 73 -4.42 -2.31 14.79
CA ARG A 73 -3.60 -1.08 14.66
C ARG A 73 -3.33 -0.42 16.01
N GLY A 74 -4.31 -0.42 16.92
CA GLY A 74 -4.21 0.14 18.26
C GLY A 74 -3.13 -0.54 19.10
N VAL A 75 -3.02 -1.87 19.03
CA VAL A 75 -1.96 -2.62 19.74
C VAL A 75 -0.56 -2.17 19.30
N TYR A 76 -0.35 -2.02 17.99
CA TYR A 76 0.94 -1.58 17.45
C TYR A 76 1.23 -0.12 17.80
N SER A 77 0.24 0.77 17.70
CA SER A 77 0.41 2.18 18.05
C SER A 77 0.70 2.39 19.54
N GLU A 78 0.11 1.59 20.44
CA GLU A 78 0.48 1.59 21.86
C GLU A 78 1.97 1.22 22.07
N GLY A 79 2.46 0.20 21.35
CA GLY A 79 3.86 -0.20 21.39
C GLY A 79 4.81 0.88 20.86
N GLU A 80 4.45 1.52 19.74
CA GLU A 80 5.22 2.64 19.19
C GLU A 80 5.25 3.83 20.16
N ASN A 81 4.11 4.16 20.78
CA ASN A 81 4.02 5.20 21.80
C ASN A 81 4.91 4.90 23.00
N LEU A 82 4.95 3.64 23.47
CA LEU A 82 5.84 3.23 24.56
C LEU A 82 7.32 3.37 24.18
N LYS A 83 7.68 2.97 22.95
CA LYS A 83 9.04 3.12 22.42
C LYS A 83 9.44 4.60 22.34
N ASN A 84 8.55 5.45 21.84
CA ASN A 84 8.74 6.89 21.70
C ASN A 84 8.76 7.63 23.06
N TYR A 85 8.14 7.06 24.08
CA TYR A 85 8.19 7.57 25.45
C TYR A 85 9.56 7.36 26.11
N CYS A 86 10.24 6.24 25.83
CA CYS A 86 11.46 5.86 26.53
C CYS A 86 12.64 6.86 26.52
N PRO A 87 12.90 7.63 25.46
CA PRO A 87 13.93 8.68 25.49
C PRO A 87 13.67 9.78 26.53
N PHE A 88 12.40 10.01 26.89
CA PHE A 88 11.96 11.06 27.81
C PHE A 88 11.49 10.51 29.17
N ALA A 89 11.55 9.19 29.34
CA ALA A 89 11.03 8.52 30.52
C ALA A 89 11.87 8.87 31.76
N PRO A 90 11.24 9.27 32.89
CA PRO A 90 11.95 9.42 34.14
C PRO A 90 12.48 8.06 34.61
N LYS A 91 13.56 8.07 35.41
CA LYS A 91 14.07 6.82 36.01
C LYS A 91 13.04 6.26 36.98
N ALA A 92 12.73 4.96 36.87
CA ALA A 92 11.94 4.25 37.85
C ALA A 92 12.78 4.02 39.13
N ILE A 93 12.46 4.74 40.19
CA ILE A 93 13.15 4.68 41.49
C ILE A 93 12.15 4.25 42.56
N TYR A 94 12.43 3.15 43.24
CA TYR A 94 11.60 2.65 44.35
C TYR A 94 12.27 2.93 45.68
N ALA A 95 11.48 2.99 46.76
CA ALA A 95 12.02 3.29 48.10
C ALA A 95 12.95 2.17 48.59
N ARG A 96 12.65 0.91 48.24
CA ARG A 96 13.50 -0.24 48.57
C ARG A 96 13.76 -1.11 47.34
N PRO A 97 14.96 -1.71 47.20
CA PRO A 97 15.27 -2.63 46.09
C PRO A 97 14.28 -3.80 45.96
N ILE A 98 13.80 -4.33 47.10
CA ILE A 98 12.83 -5.42 47.09
C ILE A 98 11.49 -5.05 46.47
N GLU A 99 11.11 -3.77 46.52
CA GLU A 99 9.88 -3.26 45.90
C GLU A 99 10.03 -3.25 44.38
N LEU A 100 11.20 -2.84 43.87
CA LEU A 100 11.53 -2.92 42.45
C LEU A 100 11.47 -4.38 41.97
N ASP A 101 12.10 -5.30 42.70
CA ASP A 101 12.09 -6.72 42.34
C ASP A 101 10.68 -7.31 42.33
N GLN A 102 9.85 -6.92 43.30
CA GLN A 102 8.47 -7.39 43.38
C GLN A 102 7.60 -6.88 42.22
N VAL A 103 7.78 -5.62 41.80
CA VAL A 103 7.09 -5.08 40.62
C VAL A 103 7.61 -5.77 39.35
N LYS A 104 8.93 -5.92 39.18
CA LYS A 104 9.53 -6.66 38.05
C LYS A 104 8.97 -8.07 37.95
N ARG A 105 8.94 -8.83 39.05
CA ARG A 105 8.36 -10.20 39.09
C ARG A 105 6.90 -10.19 38.72
N SER A 106 6.11 -9.23 39.21
CA SER A 106 4.68 -9.15 38.90
C SER A 106 4.42 -8.87 37.42
N VAL A 107 5.24 -8.02 36.80
CA VAL A 107 5.20 -7.75 35.35
C VAL A 107 5.56 -9.01 34.56
N MET A 108 6.69 -9.65 34.86
CA MET A 108 7.11 -10.90 34.23
C MET A 108 6.09 -12.02 34.43
N ALA A 109 5.48 -12.12 35.60
CA ALA A 109 4.47 -13.12 35.91
C ALA A 109 3.17 -12.87 35.14
N THR A 110 2.77 -11.61 34.95
CA THR A 110 1.61 -11.30 34.11
C THR A 110 1.85 -11.68 32.66
N LEU A 111 3.04 -11.39 32.11
CA LEU A 111 3.45 -11.84 30.79
C LEU A 111 3.46 -13.38 30.68
N GLN A 112 4.04 -14.07 31.67
CA GLN A 112 4.08 -15.53 31.71
C GLN A 112 2.67 -16.13 31.75
N TYR A 113 1.76 -15.58 32.56
CA TYR A 113 0.37 -16.05 32.60
C TYR A 113 -0.33 -15.88 31.26
N LEU A 114 -0.22 -14.70 30.64
CA LEU A 114 -0.83 -14.42 29.33
C LEU A 114 -0.29 -15.38 28.27
N GLY A 115 1.03 -15.57 28.23
CA GLY A 115 1.66 -16.50 27.30
C GLY A 115 1.22 -17.95 27.51
N LEU A 116 1.19 -18.43 28.75
CA LEU A 116 0.75 -19.80 29.05
C LEU A 116 -0.73 -20.03 28.72
N ASP A 117 -1.61 -19.07 29.03
CA ASP A 117 -3.04 -19.16 28.71
C ASP A 117 -3.28 -19.17 27.20
N LEU A 118 -2.66 -18.26 26.45
CA LEU A 118 -2.79 -18.21 24.98
C LEU A 118 -2.21 -19.45 24.32
N THR A 119 -0.98 -19.83 24.66
CA THR A 119 -0.31 -20.96 24.01
C THR A 119 -0.93 -22.30 24.37
N SER A 120 -1.41 -22.50 25.60
CA SER A 120 -2.07 -23.77 25.97
C SER A 120 -3.36 -24.00 25.19
N ARG A 121 -4.16 -22.95 24.98
CA ARG A 121 -5.36 -23.01 24.13
C ARG A 121 -5.01 -23.21 22.66
N ALA A 122 -4.05 -22.45 22.15
CA ALA A 122 -3.64 -22.52 20.75
C ALA A 122 -3.02 -23.88 20.39
N ILE A 123 -2.13 -24.43 21.22
CA ILE A 123 -1.49 -25.75 21.01
C ILE A 123 -2.55 -26.85 20.90
N ALA A 124 -3.56 -26.83 21.77
CA ALA A 124 -4.65 -27.82 21.72
C ALA A 124 -5.47 -27.72 20.42
N LEU A 125 -5.78 -26.50 19.95
CA LEU A 125 -6.52 -26.29 18.71
C LEU A 125 -5.71 -26.65 17.47
N TYR A 126 -4.43 -26.26 17.41
CA TYR A 126 -3.55 -26.65 16.31
C TYR A 126 -3.36 -28.17 16.26
N ALA A 127 -3.16 -28.83 17.40
CA ALA A 127 -3.04 -30.30 17.44
C ALA A 127 -4.32 -30.98 16.93
N LYS A 128 -5.51 -30.46 17.28
CA LYS A 128 -6.78 -30.93 16.72
C LYS A 128 -6.88 -30.71 15.21
N GLN A 129 -6.42 -29.55 14.71
CA GLN A 129 -6.43 -29.26 13.26
C GLN A 129 -5.41 -30.06 12.46
N LEU A 130 -4.35 -30.54 13.11
CA LEU A 130 -3.32 -31.43 12.55
C LEU A 130 -3.64 -32.91 12.83
N GLU A 131 -4.86 -33.23 13.26
CA GLU A 131 -5.36 -34.60 13.45
C GLU A 131 -4.56 -35.46 14.44
N TYR A 132 -3.95 -34.85 15.47
CA TYR A 132 -3.19 -35.58 16.48
C TYR A 132 -4.06 -36.60 17.23
N GLY A 133 -3.55 -37.82 17.38
CA GLY A 133 -4.17 -38.86 18.21
C GLY A 133 -4.07 -38.56 19.71
N GLN A 134 -4.90 -39.21 20.53
CA GLN A 134 -4.90 -39.00 21.99
C GLN A 134 -3.55 -39.37 22.64
N ASP A 135 -2.88 -40.41 22.14
CA ASP A 135 -1.57 -40.83 22.64
C ASP A 135 -0.45 -39.87 22.22
N GLU A 136 -0.50 -39.36 20.99
CA GLU A 136 0.44 -38.34 20.50
C GLU A 136 0.29 -37.04 21.28
N TRP A 137 -0.95 -36.63 21.55
CA TRP A 137 -1.26 -35.48 22.40
C TRP A 137 -0.71 -35.65 23.80
N ARG A 138 -0.96 -36.80 24.45
CA ARG A 138 -0.46 -37.07 25.81
C ARG A 138 1.07 -36.97 25.86
N ASN A 139 1.75 -37.60 24.92
CA ASN A 139 3.20 -37.53 24.82
C ASN A 139 3.71 -36.10 24.61
N LEU A 140 3.07 -35.32 23.75
CA LEU A 140 3.40 -33.92 23.52
C LEU A 140 3.23 -33.10 24.80
N ALA A 141 2.06 -33.16 25.43
CA ALA A 141 1.73 -32.37 26.61
C ALA A 141 2.56 -32.77 27.84
N ASP A 142 2.88 -34.05 28.01
CA ASP A 142 3.81 -34.52 29.06
C ASP A 142 5.23 -33.99 28.85
N ARG A 143 5.73 -33.98 27.61
CA ARG A 143 7.03 -33.38 27.29
C ARG A 143 7.02 -31.87 27.50
N LEU A 144 5.94 -31.20 27.08
CA LEU A 144 5.81 -29.75 27.23
C LEU A 144 5.91 -29.31 28.69
N VAL A 145 5.12 -29.95 29.56
CA VAL A 145 5.07 -29.58 30.98
C VAL A 145 6.26 -30.16 31.76
N GLY A 146 6.70 -31.38 31.44
CA GLY A 146 7.73 -32.08 32.19
C GLY A 146 9.15 -31.61 31.91
N GLN A 147 9.47 -31.26 30.66
CA GLN A 147 10.85 -30.92 30.24
C GLN A 147 11.12 -29.42 30.17
N TYR A 148 10.14 -28.60 29.74
CA TYR A 148 10.39 -27.19 29.49
C TYR A 148 10.02 -26.26 30.64
N CYS A 149 9.04 -26.65 31.47
CA CYS A 149 8.56 -25.80 32.53
C CYS A 149 9.48 -25.80 33.75
N SER A 150 9.71 -24.63 34.32
CA SER A 150 10.46 -24.50 35.56
C SER A 150 9.71 -25.17 36.72
N LYS A 151 10.44 -25.90 37.58
CA LYS A 151 9.90 -26.45 38.84
C LYS A 151 9.44 -25.35 39.81
N ASN A 152 9.98 -24.13 39.66
CA ASN A 152 9.67 -22.97 40.49
C ASN A 152 8.54 -22.09 39.90
N LEU A 153 7.74 -22.62 38.96
CA LEU A 153 6.58 -21.92 38.42
C LEU A 153 5.52 -21.73 39.52
N THR A 154 5.24 -20.49 39.92
CA THR A 154 4.35 -20.21 41.07
C THR A 154 2.96 -19.72 40.70
N ILE A 155 2.76 -19.30 39.45
CA ILE A 155 1.49 -18.74 38.98
C ILE A 155 0.42 -19.83 38.83
N ILE A 156 0.81 -20.97 38.25
CA ILE A 156 -0.02 -22.14 38.01
C ILE A 156 0.85 -23.36 38.34
N SER A 157 0.28 -24.37 39.00
CA SER A 157 1.03 -25.60 39.26
C SER A 157 1.19 -26.42 37.98
N LEU A 158 2.29 -27.16 37.83
CA LEU A 158 2.52 -28.03 36.66
C LEU A 158 1.37 -29.03 36.45
N LYS A 159 0.83 -29.57 37.54
CA LYS A 159 -0.35 -30.47 37.50
C LYS A 159 -1.58 -29.78 36.95
N GLN A 160 -1.83 -28.53 37.34
CA GLN A 160 -2.97 -27.76 36.84
C GLN A 160 -2.77 -27.38 35.37
N LEU A 161 -1.54 -26.99 34.98
CA LEU A 161 -1.21 -26.67 33.60
C LEU A 161 -1.43 -27.87 32.68
N ARG A 162 -0.99 -29.06 33.10
CA ARG A 162 -1.22 -30.32 32.39
C ARG A 162 -2.72 -30.63 32.24
N LYS A 163 -3.49 -30.49 33.32
CA LYS A 163 -4.94 -30.67 33.31
C LYS A 163 -5.63 -29.70 32.35
N ASN A 164 -5.21 -28.44 32.35
CA ASN A 164 -5.79 -27.43 31.45
C ASN A 164 -5.54 -27.78 29.99
N LEU A 165 -4.32 -28.22 29.64
CA LEU A 165 -3.99 -28.69 28.30
C LEU A 165 -4.92 -29.84 27.85
N ASP A 166 -5.12 -30.86 28.69
CA ASP A 166 -6.04 -31.96 28.37
C ASP A 166 -7.48 -31.49 28.19
N VAL A 167 -7.96 -30.60 29.07
CA VAL A 167 -9.32 -30.06 28.97
C VAL A 167 -9.52 -29.30 27.66
N TYR A 168 -8.56 -28.45 27.26
CA TYR A 168 -8.64 -27.72 26.00
C TYR A 168 -8.59 -28.64 24.78
N PHE A 169 -7.79 -29.71 24.84
CA PHE A 169 -7.75 -30.69 23.77
C PHE A 169 -9.03 -31.52 23.70
N GLU A 170 -9.61 -31.99 24.80
CA GLU A 170 -10.81 -32.83 24.76
C GLU A 170 -12.07 -32.01 24.43
N HIS A 171 -12.33 -30.94 25.19
CA HIS A 171 -13.60 -30.21 25.13
C HIS A 171 -13.57 -29.00 24.17
N GLY A 172 -12.39 -28.67 23.65
CA GLY A 172 -12.18 -27.45 22.87
C GLY A 172 -12.01 -26.23 23.78
N ALA A 173 -11.31 -25.22 23.25
CA ALA A 173 -11.17 -23.93 23.90
C ALA A 173 -12.12 -22.92 23.26
N SER A 174 -12.68 -22.01 24.07
CA SER A 174 -13.35 -20.79 23.58
C SER A 174 -12.31 -19.78 23.07
N PHE A 175 -11.54 -20.18 22.06
CA PHE A 175 -10.45 -19.43 21.48
C PHE A 175 -10.43 -19.74 19.98
N GLU A 176 -10.24 -18.71 19.17
CA GLU A 176 -10.14 -18.86 17.72
C GLU A 176 -8.68 -18.67 17.32
N LEU A 177 -8.20 -19.56 16.44
CA LEU A 177 -6.86 -19.42 15.91
C LEU A 177 -6.79 -18.18 15.00
N PRO A 178 -5.63 -17.51 14.91
CA PRO A 178 -5.49 -16.31 14.10
C PRO A 178 -5.85 -16.58 12.64
N SER A 179 -6.85 -15.85 12.13
CA SER A 179 -7.32 -16.02 10.76
C SER A 179 -7.83 -14.70 10.20
N VAL A 180 -7.56 -14.48 8.92
CA VAL A 180 -8.12 -13.38 8.11
C VAL A 180 -9.18 -13.90 7.15
N GLU A 181 -9.60 -15.15 7.30
CA GLU A 181 -10.59 -15.77 6.43
C GLU A 181 -11.92 -15.03 6.51
N ASN A 182 -12.57 -14.86 5.36
CA ASN A 182 -13.84 -14.15 5.18
C ASN A 182 -13.84 -12.67 5.58
N ASN A 183 -12.69 -12.10 5.97
CA ASN A 183 -12.59 -10.68 6.27
C ASN A 183 -12.43 -9.88 4.96
N PRO A 184 -13.41 -9.05 4.58
CA PRO A 184 -13.38 -8.27 3.33
C PRO A 184 -12.33 -7.16 3.32
N LEU A 185 -11.68 -6.89 4.46
CA LEU A 185 -10.57 -5.93 4.55
C LEU A 185 -9.23 -6.54 4.13
N PHE A 186 -9.15 -7.85 3.96
CA PHE A 186 -7.97 -8.54 3.47
C PHE A 186 -8.24 -9.12 2.08
N SER A 187 -7.17 -9.23 1.28
CA SER A 187 -7.26 -9.77 -0.08
C SER A 187 -7.67 -11.23 -0.10
N LYS A 188 -8.58 -11.59 -1.01
CA LYS A 188 -8.97 -12.99 -1.24
C LYS A 188 -7.78 -13.85 -1.69
N ALA A 189 -6.76 -13.24 -2.30
CA ALA A 189 -5.53 -13.94 -2.64
C ALA A 189 -4.75 -14.38 -1.38
N LEU A 190 -4.91 -13.66 -0.27
CA LEU A 190 -4.32 -14.01 1.01
C LEU A 190 -5.03 -15.20 1.65
N SER A 191 -6.36 -15.22 1.67
CA SER A 191 -7.11 -16.33 2.29
C SER A 191 -6.82 -17.69 1.63
N GLY A 192 -6.69 -17.75 0.30
CA GLY A 192 -6.36 -18.98 -0.42
C GLY A 192 -4.93 -19.50 -0.19
N LYS A 193 -3.95 -18.60 0.01
CA LYS A 193 -2.54 -18.97 0.25
C LYS A 193 -2.26 -19.40 1.71
N PHE A 194 -3.15 -19.08 2.66
CA PHE A 194 -2.94 -19.30 4.09
C PHE A 194 -3.49 -20.61 4.67
N GLN A 195 -4.14 -21.44 3.85
CA GLN A 195 -4.76 -22.69 4.33
C GLN A 195 -3.90 -23.94 4.10
N THR A 196 -2.61 -23.79 3.76
CA THR A 196 -1.76 -24.97 3.61
C THR A 196 -1.51 -25.63 4.98
N GLU A 197 -1.53 -26.95 5.01
CA GLU A 197 -1.15 -27.74 6.19
C GLU A 197 0.23 -27.29 6.72
N LYS A 198 1.17 -27.07 5.81
CA LYS A 198 2.51 -26.57 6.09
C LYS A 198 2.53 -25.22 6.83
N SER A 199 1.64 -24.28 6.51
CA SER A 199 1.56 -23.01 7.26
C SER A 199 1.05 -23.23 8.68
N ARG A 200 0.13 -24.19 8.90
CA ARG A 200 -0.35 -24.55 10.24
C ARG A 200 0.72 -25.24 11.06
N GLU A 201 1.51 -26.12 10.44
CA GLU A 201 2.67 -26.75 11.09
C GLU A 201 3.70 -25.72 11.57
N LEU A 202 3.98 -24.70 10.76
CA LEU A 202 4.90 -23.62 11.12
C LEU A 202 4.39 -22.80 12.31
N GLU A 203 3.12 -22.41 12.30
CA GLU A 203 2.48 -21.71 13.42
C GLU A 203 2.46 -22.58 14.69
N PHE A 204 2.15 -23.86 14.55
CA PHE A 204 2.15 -24.81 15.65
C PHE A 204 3.55 -24.93 16.28
N LEU A 205 4.59 -25.09 15.45
CA LEU A 205 5.98 -25.15 15.89
C LEU A 205 6.41 -23.90 16.65
N GLN A 206 6.05 -22.71 16.15
CA GLN A 206 6.37 -21.46 16.86
C GLN A 206 5.55 -21.31 18.14
N THR A 207 4.30 -21.77 18.16
CA THR A 207 3.47 -21.78 19.37
C THR A 207 4.06 -22.68 20.46
N VAL A 208 4.61 -23.84 20.07
CA VAL A 208 5.33 -24.75 20.99
C VAL A 208 6.63 -24.12 21.50
N LYS A 209 7.42 -23.47 20.62
CA LYS A 209 8.62 -22.70 21.03
C LYS A 209 8.26 -21.57 22.00
N LEU A 210 7.17 -20.85 21.73
CA LEU A 210 6.65 -19.78 22.57
C LEU A 210 6.22 -20.32 23.94
N PHE A 211 5.48 -21.43 24.00
CA PHE A 211 5.09 -22.09 25.26
C PHE A 211 6.32 -22.44 26.09
N ARG A 212 7.33 -23.04 25.45
CA ARG A 212 8.61 -23.34 26.11
C ARG A 212 9.25 -22.08 26.66
N ALA A 213 9.36 -21.01 25.87
CA ALA A 213 9.97 -19.77 26.30
C ALA A 213 9.30 -19.21 27.57
N VAL A 214 7.97 -19.12 27.58
CA VAL A 214 7.22 -18.60 28.73
C VAL A 214 7.25 -19.54 29.94
N CYS A 215 7.30 -20.86 29.74
CA CYS A 215 7.32 -21.82 30.85
C CYS A 215 8.67 -21.92 31.56
N THR A 216 9.76 -21.48 30.93
CA THR A 216 11.10 -21.58 31.53
C THR A 216 11.34 -20.67 32.73
N TRP A 217 10.61 -19.57 32.88
CA TRP A 217 10.89 -18.58 33.92
C TRP A 217 10.48 -19.08 35.33
N GLY A 218 11.41 -18.97 36.29
CA GLY A 218 11.33 -19.56 37.63
C GLY A 218 11.18 -18.56 38.77
N ASN A 219 10.63 -17.37 38.50
CA ASN A 219 10.37 -16.29 39.46
C ASN A 219 11.59 -15.49 39.98
N GLU A 220 12.71 -15.55 39.27
CA GLU A 220 13.90 -14.71 39.52
C GLU A 220 13.74 -13.36 38.78
N SER A 221 13.87 -12.24 39.50
CA SER A 221 13.71 -10.88 38.93
C SER A 221 14.85 -10.49 37.99
N ASP A 222 16.06 -10.96 38.25
CA ASP A 222 17.25 -10.62 37.47
C ASP A 222 17.50 -11.59 36.31
N ASN A 223 16.88 -12.78 36.37
CA ASN A 223 17.04 -13.84 35.38
C ASN A 223 15.71 -14.20 34.69
N PRO A 224 15.29 -13.43 33.69
CA PRO A 224 14.09 -13.72 32.90
C PRO A 224 14.23 -14.93 31.96
N ARG A 225 15.41 -15.55 31.85
CA ARG A 225 15.65 -16.75 30.99
C ARG A 225 15.19 -16.49 29.54
N LEU A 226 14.30 -17.31 28.98
CA LEU A 226 13.82 -17.14 27.60
C LEU A 226 12.73 -16.05 27.45
N LEU A 227 12.31 -15.38 28.54
CA LEU A 227 11.37 -14.25 28.45
C LEU A 227 12.02 -12.96 27.92
N VAL A 228 13.35 -12.89 27.85
CA VAL A 228 14.11 -11.70 27.43
C VAL A 228 13.54 -11.02 26.17
N PRO A 229 13.31 -11.73 25.04
CA PRO A 229 12.85 -11.08 23.82
C PRO A 229 11.45 -10.47 23.97
N PHE A 230 10.57 -11.14 24.71
CA PHE A 230 9.19 -10.68 24.94
C PHE A 230 9.14 -9.48 25.89
N LEU A 231 10.02 -9.44 26.90
CA LEU A 231 10.16 -8.31 27.81
C LEU A 231 10.78 -7.08 27.12
N ARG A 232 11.64 -7.28 26.12
CA ARG A 232 12.20 -6.19 25.32
C ARG A 232 11.17 -5.60 24.35
N ASN A 233 10.26 -6.41 23.83
CA ASN A 233 9.32 -5.98 22.80
C ASN A 233 8.30 -4.95 23.36
N PRO A 234 8.28 -3.70 22.84
CA PRO A 234 7.43 -2.64 23.38
C PRO A 234 5.93 -2.90 23.17
N ILE A 235 5.54 -3.62 22.10
CA ILE A 235 4.13 -3.92 21.80
C ILE A 235 3.58 -4.90 22.84
N ILE A 236 4.35 -5.94 23.14
CA ILE A 236 4.02 -6.94 24.17
C ILE A 236 3.95 -6.26 25.54
N MET A 237 4.95 -5.43 25.85
CA MET A 237 5.00 -4.74 27.13
C MET A 237 3.90 -3.69 27.30
N ALA A 238 3.53 -2.96 26.24
CA ALA A 238 2.37 -2.08 26.27
C ALA A 238 1.08 -2.86 26.59
N THR A 239 0.93 -4.07 26.03
CA THR A 239 -0.20 -4.95 26.36
C THR A 239 -0.19 -5.38 27.83
N VAL A 240 0.97 -5.75 28.37
CA VAL A 240 1.10 -6.10 29.81
C VAL A 240 0.72 -4.89 30.67
N ILE A 241 1.23 -3.70 30.37
CA ILE A 241 0.90 -2.45 31.09
C ILE A 241 -0.62 -2.19 31.03
N ARG A 242 -1.23 -2.36 29.86
CA ARG A 242 -2.67 -2.21 29.64
C ARG A 242 -3.49 -3.14 30.54
N HIS A 243 -3.03 -4.38 30.75
CA HIS A 243 -3.64 -5.30 31.70
C HIS A 243 -3.54 -4.83 33.15
N PHE A 244 -2.44 -4.19 33.57
CA PHE A 244 -2.31 -3.62 34.91
C PHE A 244 -3.21 -2.39 35.13
N THR A 245 -3.46 -1.59 34.08
CA THR A 245 -4.18 -0.32 34.15
C THR A 245 -5.70 -0.44 33.95
N ASP A 246 -6.24 -1.64 33.68
CA ASP A 246 -7.68 -1.85 33.39
C ASP A 246 -8.20 -1.03 32.20
N THR A 247 -7.36 -0.83 31.20
CA THR A 247 -7.74 -0.07 30.01
C THR A 247 -8.05 -1.01 28.86
N GLU A 248 -9.22 -0.85 28.25
CA GLU A 248 -9.61 -1.52 27.02
C GLU A 248 -9.51 -0.54 25.85
N MET A 249 -9.22 -1.07 24.66
CA MET A 249 -9.30 -0.29 23.43
C MET A 249 -10.76 -0.22 22.98
N ALA A 250 -11.28 0.98 22.87
CA ALA A 250 -12.58 1.28 22.29
C ALA A 250 -12.38 1.93 20.91
N TYR A 251 -13.32 1.68 20.01
CA TYR A 251 -13.28 2.21 18.64
C TYR A 251 -14.41 3.24 18.47
N ASN A 252 -14.03 4.45 18.07
CA ASN A 252 -14.98 5.47 17.64
C ASN A 252 -15.23 5.31 16.13
N SER A 253 -16.45 4.92 15.76
CA SER A 253 -16.84 4.75 14.35
C SER A 253 -16.95 6.07 13.59
N ILE A 254 -17.12 7.19 14.27
CA ILE A 254 -17.24 8.51 13.64
C ILE A 254 -15.86 9.00 13.17
N ASP A 255 -14.86 8.90 14.06
CA ASP A 255 -13.52 9.42 13.80
C ASP A 255 -12.56 8.36 13.21
N ASN A 256 -13.01 7.11 13.07
CA ASN A 256 -12.18 5.95 12.74
C ASN A 256 -10.91 5.89 13.62
N SER A 257 -11.08 6.18 14.91
CA SER A 257 -9.98 6.31 15.86
C SER A 257 -10.14 5.32 17.01
N VAL A 258 -9.00 4.86 17.53
CA VAL A 258 -8.93 3.99 18.71
C VAL A 258 -8.60 4.86 19.91
N TYR A 259 -9.35 4.71 20.99
CA TYR A 259 -9.10 5.39 22.25
C TYR A 259 -9.15 4.39 23.40
N LEU A 260 -8.51 4.74 24.51
CA LEU A 260 -8.47 3.90 25.70
C LEU A 260 -9.64 4.24 26.62
N THR A 261 -10.42 3.23 27.00
CA THR A 261 -11.50 3.33 27.97
C THR A 261 -11.16 2.49 29.19
N SER A 262 -11.38 3.03 30.39
CA SER A 262 -11.17 2.28 31.62
C SER A 262 -12.36 1.36 31.90
N ARG A 263 -12.11 0.06 32.05
CA ARG A 263 -13.11 -0.93 32.46
C ARG A 263 -12.57 -1.78 33.60
N LYS A 264 -13.23 -1.72 34.76
CA LYS A 264 -12.83 -2.48 35.95
C LYS A 264 -12.71 -3.97 35.66
N ASP A 265 -11.61 -4.57 36.14
CA ASP A 265 -11.28 -6.00 36.02
C ASP A 265 -11.28 -6.53 34.57
N SER A 266 -10.99 -5.68 33.58
CA SER A 266 -10.85 -6.07 32.17
C SER A 266 -9.60 -6.91 31.90
N GLY A 267 -8.53 -6.68 32.66
CA GLY A 267 -7.23 -7.30 32.44
C GLY A 267 -6.89 -8.43 33.42
N VAL A 268 -6.11 -9.41 32.95
CA VAL A 268 -5.50 -10.38 33.86
C VAL A 268 -4.29 -9.74 34.53
N LYS A 269 -4.29 -9.76 35.87
CA LYS A 269 -3.21 -9.19 36.67
C LYS A 269 -2.66 -10.24 37.62
N VAL A 270 -1.35 -10.41 37.58
CA VAL A 270 -0.64 -11.28 38.52
C VAL A 270 0.20 -10.41 39.43
N TRP A 271 -0.05 -10.52 40.73
CA TRP A 271 0.76 -9.87 41.76
C TRP A 271 1.58 -10.91 42.49
N CYS A 272 2.89 -10.65 42.59
CA CYS A 272 3.82 -11.48 43.32
C CYS A 272 4.03 -10.90 44.71
N GLU A 273 3.93 -11.73 45.74
CA GLU A 273 4.38 -11.44 47.09
C GLU A 273 5.56 -12.37 47.38
N ASN A 274 6.76 -11.80 47.51
CA ASN A 274 8.02 -12.54 47.57
C ASN A 274 8.24 -13.44 46.33
N LEU A 275 8.18 -14.77 46.52
CA LEU A 275 8.33 -15.78 45.49
C LEU A 275 7.00 -16.43 45.09
N ILE A 276 5.86 -15.92 45.55
CA ILE A 276 4.54 -16.50 45.24
C ILE A 276 3.75 -15.51 44.40
N CYS A 277 3.42 -15.89 43.17
CA CYS A 277 2.66 -15.07 42.23
C CYS A 277 1.24 -15.60 42.09
N ARG A 278 0.22 -14.74 42.23
CA ARG A 278 -1.19 -15.13 42.11
C ARG A 278 -1.98 -14.10 41.31
N LYS A 279 -3.01 -14.56 40.60
CA LYS A 279 -3.99 -13.68 39.98
C LYS A 279 -4.72 -12.87 41.06
N ARG A 280 -4.87 -11.56 40.86
CA ARG A 280 -5.54 -10.63 41.79
C ARG A 280 -6.55 -9.74 41.04
N ASN A 281 -7.49 -9.17 41.80
CA ASN A 281 -8.42 -8.17 41.29
C ASN A 281 -7.82 -6.75 41.33
N SER A 282 -8.48 -5.82 40.66
CA SER A 282 -8.02 -4.43 40.56
C SER A 282 -7.94 -3.70 41.89
N GLU A 283 -8.90 -3.91 42.77
CA GLU A 283 -8.95 -3.25 44.08
C GLU A 283 -7.77 -3.64 44.97
N TYR A 284 -7.41 -4.92 44.98
CA TYR A 284 -6.26 -5.40 45.72
C TYR A 284 -4.96 -4.83 45.14
N LEU A 285 -4.83 -4.83 43.82
CA LEU A 285 -3.63 -4.33 43.15
C LEU A 285 -3.41 -2.84 43.42
N GLN A 286 -4.44 -2.01 43.33
CA GLN A 286 -4.34 -0.57 43.62
C GLN A 286 -3.87 -0.28 45.05
N LYS A 287 -4.22 -1.14 46.02
CA LYS A 287 -3.79 -1.01 47.42
C LYS A 287 -2.36 -1.49 47.67
N LYS A 288 -1.86 -2.42 46.87
CA LYS A 288 -0.60 -3.14 47.13
C LYS A 288 0.54 -2.81 46.19
N ILE A 289 0.26 -2.24 45.03
CA ILE A 289 1.28 -1.91 44.04
C ILE A 289 2.24 -0.85 44.58
N PHE A 290 3.55 -1.14 44.52
CA PHE A 290 4.57 -0.16 44.86
C PHE A 290 4.68 0.90 43.77
N ARG A 291 4.80 2.15 44.20
CA ARG A 291 4.87 3.34 43.35
C ARG A 291 6.32 3.76 43.17
N SER A 292 6.71 4.18 41.96
CA SER A 292 7.99 4.88 41.81
C SER A 292 7.90 6.24 42.49
N ILE A 293 9.00 6.66 43.10
CA ILE A 293 9.16 8.00 43.67
C ILE A 293 9.02 9.02 42.53
N GLY A 294 8.17 10.04 42.73
CA GLY A 294 7.93 11.10 41.75
C GLY A 294 6.92 10.77 40.64
N SER A 295 6.26 9.61 40.70
CA SER A 295 5.27 9.21 39.71
C SER A 295 3.88 9.77 39.95
N LYS A 296 3.11 9.95 38.87
CA LYS A 296 1.72 10.43 38.91
C LYS A 296 0.67 9.34 38.68
N SER A 297 0.99 8.27 37.94
CA SER A 297 0.04 7.22 37.57
C SER A 297 0.70 5.83 37.53
N VAL A 298 -0.08 4.74 37.69
CA VAL A 298 0.47 3.36 37.65
C VAL A 298 1.02 3.08 36.25
N LYS A 299 0.34 3.59 35.23
CA LYS A 299 0.78 3.53 33.84
C LYS A 299 2.19 4.10 33.70
N GLY A 300 2.40 5.35 34.13
CA GLY A 300 3.71 6.00 34.03
C GLY A 300 4.82 5.29 34.81
N ASP A 301 4.49 4.67 35.95
CA ASP A 301 5.43 3.83 36.70
C ASP A 301 5.92 2.65 35.87
N LEU A 302 4.98 1.91 35.27
CA LEU A 302 5.30 0.70 34.51
C LEU A 302 5.96 1.04 33.17
N GLU A 303 5.58 2.14 32.52
CA GLU A 303 6.24 2.64 31.31
C GLU A 303 7.70 3.02 31.62
N SER A 304 7.93 3.74 32.72
CA SER A 304 9.28 4.09 33.19
C SER A 304 10.10 2.85 33.57
N LEU A 305 9.47 1.87 34.22
CA LEU A 305 10.10 0.59 34.55
C LEU A 305 10.52 -0.17 33.29
N TYR A 306 9.66 -0.22 32.26
CA TYR A 306 9.99 -0.82 30.98
C TYR A 306 11.22 -0.17 30.35
N CYS A 307 11.20 1.15 30.22
CA CYS A 307 12.28 1.89 29.58
C CYS A 307 13.62 1.76 30.31
N HIS A 308 13.61 1.61 31.65
CA HIS A 308 14.83 1.49 32.43
C HIS A 308 15.32 0.05 32.63
N SER A 309 14.41 -0.90 32.88
CA SER A 309 14.76 -2.27 33.31
C SER A 309 14.57 -3.33 32.22
N PHE A 310 13.69 -3.13 31.24
CA PHE A 310 13.30 -4.19 30.30
C PHE A 310 13.74 -3.93 28.86
N ARG A 311 13.77 -2.66 28.40
CA ARG A 311 14.14 -2.29 27.02
C ARG A 311 15.49 -2.86 26.59
N ASP A 312 16.51 -2.65 27.41
CA ASP A 312 17.90 -2.99 27.10
C ASP A 312 18.34 -4.31 27.76
N LEU A 313 17.38 -5.17 28.12
CA LEU A 313 17.65 -6.38 28.89
C LEU A 313 18.27 -7.49 28.01
N ASP A 314 19.38 -8.08 28.45
CA ASP A 314 20.09 -9.15 27.74
C ASP A 314 20.03 -10.49 28.47
N PHE A 315 20.36 -11.58 27.77
CA PHE A 315 20.50 -12.89 28.37
C PHE A 315 21.67 -12.93 29.36
N LEU A 316 21.46 -13.57 30.51
CA LEU A 316 22.53 -13.80 31.48
C LEU A 316 23.43 -14.94 31.00
N ASN A 317 24.67 -14.62 30.63
CA ASN A 317 25.65 -15.60 30.16
C ASN A 317 26.34 -16.38 31.29
N ARG A 318 26.29 -15.85 32.53
CA ARG A 318 26.89 -16.44 33.74
C ARG A 318 25.79 -17.06 34.61
N GLU A 319 26.05 -18.23 35.19
CA GLU A 319 25.15 -18.95 36.12
C GLU A 319 23.80 -19.42 35.55
N GLN A 320 23.66 -19.47 34.23
CA GLN A 320 22.44 -19.96 33.60
C GLN A 320 22.36 -21.49 33.62
N VAL A 321 21.14 -22.03 33.71
CA VAL A 321 20.88 -23.48 33.59
C VAL A 321 21.40 -23.96 32.23
N PRO A 322 22.23 -25.03 32.16
CA PRO A 322 22.89 -25.45 30.92
C PRO A 322 21.94 -25.72 29.75
N GLU A 323 20.75 -26.27 30.05
CA GLU A 323 19.70 -26.51 29.06
C GLU A 323 19.21 -25.22 28.43
N ILE A 324 18.94 -24.19 29.24
CA ILE A 324 18.46 -22.89 28.77
C ILE A 324 19.54 -22.20 27.94
N LYS A 325 20.80 -22.26 28.39
CA LYS A 325 21.92 -21.72 27.62
C LYS A 325 22.03 -22.38 26.24
N LYS A 326 21.98 -23.72 26.19
CA LYS A 326 21.95 -24.45 24.92
C LYS A 326 20.78 -24.01 24.04
N TRP A 327 19.62 -23.75 24.62
CA TRP A 327 18.44 -23.31 23.87
C TRP A 327 18.60 -21.91 23.30
N THR A 328 19.15 -20.98 24.10
CA THR A 328 19.49 -19.63 23.65
C THR A 328 20.53 -19.67 22.53
N ASP A 329 21.58 -20.48 22.67
CA ASP A 329 22.65 -20.61 21.67
C ASP A 329 22.17 -21.23 20.35
N THR A 330 21.15 -22.10 20.40
CA THR A 330 20.58 -22.72 19.18
C THR A 330 19.62 -21.84 18.40
N GLN A 331 19.05 -20.80 19.01
CA GLN A 331 18.04 -19.97 18.38
C GLN A 331 18.67 -18.79 17.66
N SER A 332 18.23 -18.54 16.42
CA SER A 332 18.64 -17.35 15.67
C SER A 332 17.87 -16.10 16.12
N PHE A 333 18.33 -14.94 15.68
CA PHE A 333 17.58 -13.69 15.85
C PHE A 333 16.16 -13.78 15.23
N ASP A 334 16.05 -14.40 14.06
CA ASP A 334 14.77 -14.57 13.37
C ASP A 334 13.84 -15.51 14.13
N ASP A 335 14.36 -16.57 14.76
CA ASP A 335 13.54 -17.47 15.60
C ASP A 335 12.86 -16.72 16.75
N PHE A 336 13.54 -15.76 17.39
CA PHE A 336 12.94 -14.96 18.44
C PHE A 336 11.90 -13.99 17.89
N ASN A 337 12.14 -13.38 16.73
CA ASN A 337 11.17 -12.51 16.08
C ASN A 337 9.91 -13.27 15.67
N PHE A 338 10.04 -14.48 15.10
CA PHE A 338 8.90 -15.32 14.76
C PHE A 338 8.10 -15.75 16.00
N GLN A 339 8.75 -16.02 17.13
CA GLN A 339 8.03 -16.31 18.37
C GLN A 339 7.29 -15.08 18.92
N GLN A 340 7.89 -13.88 18.84
CA GLN A 340 7.24 -12.63 19.22
C GLN A 340 6.04 -12.33 18.31
N SER A 341 6.22 -12.47 17.00
CA SER A 341 5.15 -12.36 16.02
C SER A 341 4.02 -13.33 16.32
N GLN A 342 4.31 -14.60 16.57
CA GLN A 342 3.29 -15.59 16.92
C GLN A 342 2.56 -15.21 18.21
N PHE A 343 3.25 -14.68 19.21
CA PHE A 343 2.60 -14.17 20.42
C PHE A 343 1.62 -13.03 20.09
N LEU A 344 2.03 -12.06 19.26
CA LEU A 344 1.18 -10.96 18.82
C LEU A 344 0.01 -11.44 17.95
N SER A 345 0.21 -12.45 17.13
CA SER A 345 -0.85 -13.06 16.33
C SER A 345 -1.91 -13.74 17.19
N LEU A 346 -1.49 -14.52 18.19
CA LEU A 346 -2.41 -15.14 19.16
C LEU A 346 -3.13 -14.10 20.02
N LEU A 347 -2.50 -12.97 20.31
CA LEU A 347 -3.10 -11.87 21.07
C LEU A 347 -4.13 -11.08 20.25
N THR A 348 -3.84 -10.81 18.98
CA THR A 348 -4.65 -9.94 18.12
C THR A 348 -5.65 -10.67 17.24
N GLY A 349 -5.48 -11.98 17.04
CA GLY A 349 -6.25 -12.77 16.08
C GLY A 349 -5.81 -12.57 14.62
N VAL A 350 -4.80 -11.73 14.35
CA VAL A 350 -4.25 -11.52 13.00
C VAL A 350 -2.97 -12.36 12.83
N PRO A 351 -2.93 -13.30 11.89
CA PRO A 351 -1.75 -14.13 11.65
C PRO A 351 -0.57 -13.32 11.10
N ASP A 352 0.64 -13.72 11.45
CA ASP A 352 1.85 -13.20 10.81
C ASP A 352 2.02 -13.85 9.43
N PHE A 353 1.88 -13.04 8.39
CA PHE A 353 2.00 -13.47 7.02
C PHE A 353 3.41 -13.93 6.65
N LEU A 354 4.45 -13.36 7.29
CA LEU A 354 5.83 -13.79 7.10
C LEU A 354 6.05 -15.18 7.70
N LEU A 355 5.47 -15.46 8.87
CA LEU A 355 5.55 -16.78 9.49
C LEU A 355 4.88 -17.86 8.63
N ARG A 356 3.77 -17.53 7.95
CA ARG A 356 3.08 -18.44 7.03
C ARG A 356 3.79 -18.62 5.68
N SER A 357 4.74 -17.74 5.35
CA SER A 357 5.43 -17.79 4.07
C SER A 357 6.51 -18.87 4.06
N THR A 358 6.45 -19.76 3.08
CA THR A 358 7.42 -20.85 2.91
C THR A 358 8.66 -20.41 2.13
N ASN A 359 8.52 -19.36 1.30
CA ASN A 359 9.55 -18.85 0.38
C ASN A 359 9.49 -17.31 0.34
N PHE A 360 10.61 -16.67 0.03
CA PHE A 360 10.66 -15.20 -0.10
C PHE A 360 9.70 -14.64 -1.16
N THR A 361 9.53 -15.35 -2.28
CA THR A 361 8.59 -14.96 -3.35
C THR A 361 7.15 -14.94 -2.86
N THR A 362 6.75 -15.90 -2.03
CA THR A 362 5.40 -15.93 -1.46
C THR A 362 5.22 -14.79 -0.46
N SER A 363 6.24 -14.43 0.33
CA SER A 363 6.21 -13.25 1.20
C SER A 363 6.02 -11.95 0.40
N GLN A 364 6.71 -11.80 -0.74
CA GLN A 364 6.59 -10.62 -1.60
C GLN A 364 5.18 -10.51 -2.20
N ASP A 365 4.64 -11.61 -2.70
CA ASP A 365 3.27 -11.65 -3.20
C ASP A 365 2.25 -11.30 -2.11
N MET A 366 2.47 -11.76 -0.88
CA MET A 366 1.59 -11.45 0.26
C MET A 366 1.57 -9.94 0.55
N LEU A 367 2.73 -9.28 0.52
CA LEU A 367 2.81 -7.83 0.72
C LEU A 367 2.13 -7.05 -0.42
N ARG A 368 2.15 -7.58 -1.65
CA ARG A 368 1.52 -6.96 -2.83
C ARG A 368 0.01 -7.20 -2.92
N ALA A 369 -0.48 -8.33 -2.43
CA ALA A 369 -1.87 -8.76 -2.59
C ALA A 369 -2.92 -7.73 -2.15
N SER A 370 -2.63 -6.96 -1.09
CA SER A 370 -3.52 -5.89 -0.62
C SER A 370 -3.50 -4.67 -1.55
N PHE A 371 -2.34 -4.32 -2.11
CA PHE A 371 -2.22 -3.24 -3.10
C PHE A 371 -2.90 -3.61 -4.42
N ASP A 372 -2.69 -4.84 -4.88
CA ASP A 372 -3.28 -5.33 -6.12
C ASP A 372 -4.82 -5.34 -6.02
N GLN A 373 -5.37 -5.85 -4.91
CA GLN A 373 -6.82 -5.79 -4.68
C GLN A 373 -7.34 -4.36 -4.63
N MET A 374 -6.67 -3.47 -3.89
CA MET A 374 -7.08 -2.06 -3.80
C MET A 374 -7.07 -1.40 -5.18
N TRP A 375 -6.04 -1.66 -5.98
CA TRP A 375 -5.91 -1.17 -7.34
C TRP A 375 -7.01 -1.72 -8.24
N ASP A 376 -7.28 -3.02 -8.18
CA ASP A 376 -8.33 -3.69 -8.95
C ASP A 376 -9.72 -3.18 -8.57
N GLU A 377 -10.01 -3.03 -7.28
CA GLU A 377 -11.29 -2.48 -6.79
C GLU A 377 -11.46 -1.03 -7.22
N TRP A 378 -10.41 -0.21 -7.09
CA TRP A 378 -10.41 1.17 -7.57
C TRP A 378 -10.62 1.23 -9.08
N ALA A 379 -9.86 0.45 -9.85
CA ALA A 379 -9.94 0.43 -11.31
C ALA A 379 -11.31 -0.06 -11.79
N GLN A 380 -11.86 -1.12 -11.18
CA GLN A 380 -13.22 -1.58 -11.47
C GLN A 380 -14.26 -0.54 -11.08
N GLY A 381 -14.08 0.17 -9.97
CA GLY A 381 -14.91 1.30 -9.57
C GLY A 381 -14.88 2.42 -10.62
N GLN A 382 -13.70 2.82 -11.06
CA GLN A 382 -13.53 3.81 -12.12
C GLN A 382 -14.16 3.35 -13.43
N VAL A 383 -13.98 2.09 -13.85
CA VAL A 383 -14.61 1.54 -15.05
C VAL A 383 -16.13 1.53 -14.91
N LYS A 384 -16.68 1.12 -13.76
CA LYS A 384 -18.14 1.08 -13.54
C LYS A 384 -18.77 2.48 -13.52
N THR A 385 -18.13 3.44 -12.86
CA THR A 385 -18.62 4.83 -12.75
C THR A 385 -18.40 5.61 -14.06
N LYS A 386 -17.21 5.51 -14.65
CA LYS A 386 -16.85 6.27 -15.87
C LYS A 386 -17.24 5.60 -17.19
N SER A 387 -17.65 4.32 -17.20
CA SER A 387 -18.22 3.69 -18.41
C SER A 387 -19.57 4.29 -18.80
N ARG A 388 -20.29 4.90 -17.86
CA ARG A 388 -21.55 5.60 -18.12
C ARG A 388 -21.35 7.10 -18.40
N ASP A 389 -20.29 7.67 -17.86
CA ASP A 389 -19.98 9.10 -17.91
C ASP A 389 -18.73 9.38 -18.77
N LEU A 390 -18.68 8.85 -19.99
CA LEU A 390 -17.75 9.33 -21.03
C LEU A 390 -18.24 10.69 -21.55
N TYR A 391 -18.21 11.72 -20.68
CA TYR A 391 -18.64 13.09 -21.03
C TYR A 391 -17.57 13.92 -21.74
N TYR A 392 -16.42 13.33 -22.05
CA TYR A 392 -15.43 13.92 -22.94
C TYR A 392 -15.06 12.90 -24.02
N GLU A 393 -15.98 12.68 -24.96
CA GLU A 393 -15.54 12.35 -26.31
C GLU A 393 -14.90 13.63 -26.87
N GLU A 394 -13.61 13.81 -26.58
CA GLU A 394 -12.82 14.69 -27.45
C GLU A 394 -13.01 14.18 -28.89
N PRO A 395 -13.22 15.08 -29.85
CA PRO A 395 -13.43 14.67 -31.24
C PRO A 395 -12.20 13.88 -31.71
N LEU A 396 -12.44 12.93 -32.61
CA LEU A 396 -11.37 12.23 -33.32
C LEU A 396 -10.40 13.28 -33.90
N ALA A 397 -9.17 13.29 -33.42
CA ALA A 397 -8.17 14.29 -33.79
C ALA A 397 -6.99 13.60 -34.48
N MET A 398 -6.60 14.15 -35.63
CA MET A 398 -5.34 13.82 -36.30
C MET A 398 -4.30 14.87 -35.93
N GLU A 399 -3.20 14.42 -35.32
CA GLU A 399 -2.11 15.29 -34.87
C GLU A 399 -0.79 14.89 -35.56
N LEU A 400 0.05 15.87 -35.87
CA LEU A 400 1.39 15.62 -36.39
C LEU A 400 2.32 15.17 -35.25
N VAL A 401 2.99 14.03 -35.42
CA VAL A 401 3.94 13.50 -34.43
C VAL A 401 5.21 14.35 -34.42
N ASP A 402 5.75 14.57 -33.21
CA ASP A 402 7.01 15.30 -33.05
C ASP A 402 8.16 14.62 -33.82
N ARG A 403 8.80 15.41 -34.70
CA ARG A 403 9.95 15.03 -35.52
C ARG A 403 11.09 14.43 -34.72
N GLY A 404 11.30 14.89 -33.48
CA GLY A 404 12.37 14.41 -32.62
C GLY A 404 12.36 12.89 -32.42
N LEU A 405 11.21 12.24 -32.62
CA LEU A 405 11.04 10.81 -32.47
C LEU A 405 11.49 10.00 -33.71
N TYR A 406 11.61 10.62 -34.89
CA TYR A 406 11.75 9.86 -36.13
C TYR A 406 12.63 10.46 -37.23
N PHE A 407 12.92 11.77 -37.21
CA PHE A 407 13.71 12.46 -38.23
C PHE A 407 15.20 12.50 -37.84
N ASN A 408 16.08 12.19 -38.79
CA ASN A 408 17.53 12.31 -38.61
C ASN A 408 18.11 13.32 -39.60
N PRO A 409 18.74 14.43 -39.14
CA PRO A 409 19.23 15.49 -40.03
C PRO A 409 20.36 15.06 -40.97
N PHE A 410 20.98 13.88 -40.76
CA PHE A 410 22.10 13.41 -41.59
C PHE A 410 21.70 12.31 -42.58
N ARG A 411 20.50 11.71 -42.46
CA ARG A 411 20.02 10.65 -43.36
C ARG A 411 18.86 11.16 -44.23
N PRO A 412 18.86 10.88 -45.55
CA PRO A 412 17.78 11.29 -46.45
C PRO A 412 16.56 10.36 -46.30
N ASP A 413 16.05 10.22 -45.08
CA ASP A 413 14.88 9.42 -44.72
C ASP A 413 13.74 10.38 -44.34
N PHE A 414 13.18 11.03 -45.37
CA PHE A 414 12.07 11.97 -45.22
C PHE A 414 10.77 11.19 -45.08
N LYS A 415 9.99 11.47 -44.04
CA LYS A 415 8.72 10.79 -43.77
C LYS A 415 7.81 11.69 -42.95
N VAL A 416 6.51 11.54 -43.12
CA VAL A 416 5.52 12.31 -42.35
C VAL A 416 4.71 11.33 -41.52
N VAL A 417 4.63 11.58 -40.21
CA VAL A 417 3.95 10.67 -39.26
C VAL A 417 2.81 11.41 -38.57
N PHE A 418 1.60 10.87 -38.70
CA PHE A 418 0.39 11.36 -38.07
C PHE A 418 -0.13 10.35 -37.04
N ASP A 419 -0.68 10.87 -35.96
CA ASP A 419 -1.38 10.10 -34.94
C ASP A 419 -2.87 10.43 -34.97
N VAL A 420 -3.73 9.42 -35.08
CA VAL A 420 -5.19 9.53 -34.98
C VAL A 420 -5.60 9.09 -33.59
N ASN A 421 -6.13 10.03 -32.80
CA ASN A 421 -6.40 9.85 -31.37
C ASN A 421 -7.86 10.14 -31.06
N LEU A 422 -8.40 9.40 -30.09
CA LEU A 422 -9.67 9.70 -29.44
C LEU A 422 -9.43 9.82 -27.93
N GLY A 423 -9.36 11.06 -27.44
CA GLY A 423 -9.14 11.35 -26.02
C GLY A 423 -7.68 11.27 -25.54
N GLU A 424 -7.49 11.54 -24.25
CA GLU A 424 -6.17 11.58 -23.59
C GLU A 424 -5.44 10.23 -23.57
N LEU A 425 -6.18 9.11 -23.52
CA LEU A 425 -5.60 7.77 -23.46
C LEU A 425 -4.85 7.40 -24.75
N ASP A 426 -5.39 7.77 -25.92
CA ASP A 426 -4.70 7.58 -27.20
C ASP A 426 -3.52 8.56 -27.36
N ARG A 427 -3.62 9.79 -26.81
CA ARG A 427 -2.54 10.80 -26.82
C ARG A 427 -1.35 10.42 -25.95
N ALA A 428 -1.55 9.62 -24.90
CA ALA A 428 -0.45 9.15 -24.04
C ALA A 428 0.60 8.32 -24.81
N ASN A 429 0.20 7.67 -25.91
CA ASN A 429 1.05 6.76 -26.68
C ASN A 429 1.38 7.33 -28.08
N ARG A 430 2.48 8.07 -28.26
CA ARG A 430 2.75 8.83 -29.51
C ARG A 430 3.24 8.02 -30.74
N ILE A 431 3.65 6.75 -30.58
CA ILE A 431 4.07 5.84 -31.69
C ILE A 431 3.88 4.38 -31.26
N VAL A 432 4.33 4.03 -30.05
CA VAL A 432 4.33 2.65 -29.55
C VAL A 432 2.92 2.23 -29.14
N GLY A 433 2.44 1.10 -29.64
CA GLY A 433 1.12 0.55 -29.32
C GLY A 433 -0.02 1.01 -30.25
N LYS A 434 0.29 1.79 -31.30
CA LYS A 434 -0.67 2.20 -32.33
C LYS A 434 -0.58 1.32 -33.58
N ILE A 435 -1.68 1.16 -34.30
CA ILE A 435 -1.74 0.40 -35.55
C ILE A 435 -1.41 1.33 -36.73
N LYS A 436 -0.46 0.90 -37.56
CA LYS A 436 0.13 1.75 -38.59
C LYS A 436 -0.41 1.45 -39.98
N ALA A 437 -0.98 2.46 -40.62
CA ALA A 437 -1.24 2.51 -42.05
C ALA A 437 -0.17 3.34 -42.76
N LYS A 438 0.22 2.97 -43.99
CA LYS A 438 1.22 3.72 -44.75
C LYS A 438 0.86 3.82 -46.23
N PHE A 439 1.13 4.97 -46.82
CA PHE A 439 1.16 5.18 -48.26
C PHE A 439 2.41 6.00 -48.64
N HIS A 440 2.76 6.04 -49.92
CA HIS A 440 3.99 6.69 -50.37
C HIS A 440 3.66 7.82 -51.34
N LEU A 441 4.34 8.94 -51.18
CA LEU A 441 4.40 10.00 -52.18
C LEU A 441 5.62 9.80 -53.05
N GLU A 442 5.40 9.88 -54.36
CA GLU A 442 6.46 9.81 -55.37
C GLU A 442 6.78 11.23 -55.85
N ILE A 443 7.97 11.73 -55.50
CA ILE A 443 8.40 13.09 -55.84
C ILE A 443 9.76 13.06 -56.52
N HIS A 444 9.94 13.82 -57.59
CA HIS A 444 11.22 13.93 -58.29
C HIS A 444 12.30 14.58 -57.41
N ASN A 445 13.48 13.97 -57.38
CA ASN A 445 14.64 14.45 -56.61
C ASN A 445 15.07 15.88 -57.01
N THR A 446 14.96 16.21 -58.30
CA THR A 446 15.26 17.55 -58.83
C THR A 446 14.31 18.61 -58.29
N PHE A 447 13.03 18.26 -58.10
CA PHE A 447 12.03 19.15 -57.53
C PHE A 447 12.27 19.38 -56.03
N LEU A 448 12.60 18.32 -55.27
CA LEU A 448 12.97 18.45 -53.86
C LEU A 448 14.24 19.30 -53.67
N ALA A 449 15.22 19.16 -54.57
CA ALA A 449 16.43 19.97 -54.56
C ALA A 449 16.12 21.46 -54.83
N TRP A 450 15.24 21.74 -55.80
CA TRP A 450 14.79 23.10 -56.12
C TRP A 450 14.01 23.74 -54.97
N ILE A 451 13.07 23.01 -54.34
CA ILE A 451 12.34 23.50 -53.16
C ILE A 451 13.31 23.86 -52.04
N ARG A 452 14.29 23.00 -51.78
CA ARG A 452 15.28 23.24 -50.74
C ARG A 452 16.11 24.50 -51.00
N SER A 453 16.60 24.71 -52.22
CA SER A 453 17.37 25.92 -52.55
C SER A 453 16.52 27.17 -52.41
N GLU A 454 15.31 27.17 -52.97
CA GLU A 454 14.40 28.33 -52.91
C GLU A 454 13.97 28.66 -51.48
N TRP A 455 13.82 27.64 -50.62
CA TRP A 455 13.45 27.82 -49.22
C TRP A 455 14.61 28.32 -48.36
N ASN A 456 15.84 27.88 -48.61
CA ASN A 456 17.03 28.35 -47.91
C ASN A 456 17.41 29.78 -48.32
N ASP A 457 17.17 30.16 -49.57
CA ASP A 457 17.43 31.50 -50.12
C ASP A 457 16.27 32.48 -49.87
N LEU A 458 15.24 32.06 -49.12
CA LEU A 458 14.05 32.86 -48.83
C LEU A 458 14.33 33.92 -47.75
N ASP A 459 14.12 35.20 -48.08
CA ASP A 459 14.04 36.25 -47.08
C ASP A 459 12.77 36.07 -46.23
N PRO A 460 12.86 35.95 -44.89
CA PRO A 460 11.70 35.80 -44.00
C PRO A 460 10.62 36.87 -44.16
N ARG A 461 10.95 38.04 -44.72
CA ARG A 461 10.01 39.16 -44.94
C ARG A 461 9.16 39.00 -46.20
N ASN A 462 9.53 38.10 -47.13
CA ASN A 462 8.84 37.92 -48.40
C ASN A 462 7.76 36.82 -48.33
N VAL A 463 6.62 37.16 -47.72
CA VAL A 463 5.47 36.25 -47.53
C VAL A 463 4.93 35.69 -48.86
N ARG A 464 4.91 36.50 -49.93
CA ARG A 464 4.40 36.07 -51.25
C ARG A 464 5.24 34.96 -51.87
N LYS A 465 6.57 35.03 -51.73
CA LYS A 465 7.46 33.99 -52.24
C LYS A 465 7.33 32.70 -51.41
N ARG A 466 7.19 32.82 -50.09
CA ARG A 466 6.90 31.68 -49.20
C ARG A 466 5.64 30.93 -49.62
N ASP A 467 4.52 31.64 -49.76
CA ASP A 467 3.24 31.05 -50.13
C ASP A 467 3.29 30.39 -51.51
N SER A 468 4.08 30.95 -52.44
CA SER A 468 4.26 30.36 -53.78
C SER A 468 5.00 29.02 -53.75
N ILE A 469 6.00 28.86 -52.87
CA ILE A 469 6.75 27.59 -52.73
C ILE A 469 5.85 26.53 -52.10
N VAL A 470 5.13 26.87 -51.03
CA VAL A 470 4.17 25.96 -50.38
C VAL A 470 3.07 25.55 -51.36
N LYS A 471 2.51 26.49 -52.13
CA LYS A 471 1.49 26.20 -53.15
C LYS A 471 1.99 25.28 -54.27
N ASN A 472 3.24 25.42 -54.68
CA ASN A 472 3.83 24.53 -55.69
C ASN A 472 4.05 23.12 -55.15
N MET A 473 4.43 22.99 -53.87
CA MET A 473 4.55 21.71 -53.19
C MET A 473 3.19 21.03 -53.01
N ILE A 474 2.17 21.77 -52.60
CA ILE A 474 0.78 21.28 -52.49
C ILE A 474 0.30 20.73 -53.84
N LYS A 475 0.44 21.50 -54.93
CA LYS A 475 0.06 21.04 -56.27
C LYS A 475 0.74 19.74 -56.71
N SER A 476 1.98 19.50 -56.27
CA SER A 476 2.70 18.27 -56.60
C SER A 476 2.20 17.04 -55.83
N ILE A 477 1.51 17.23 -54.72
CA ILE A 477 1.11 16.19 -53.77
C ILE A 477 -0.42 15.95 -53.80
N GLU A 478 -1.20 16.96 -54.14
CA GLU A 478 -2.67 16.98 -54.10
C GLU A 478 -3.29 15.77 -54.81
N ASP A 479 -2.89 15.51 -56.06
CA ASP A 479 -3.42 14.37 -56.84
C ASP A 479 -3.12 13.01 -56.18
N GLN A 480 -1.93 12.87 -55.58
CA GLN A 480 -1.51 11.63 -54.92
C GLN A 480 -2.23 11.43 -53.57
N VAL A 481 -2.48 12.50 -52.82
CA VAL A 481 -3.21 12.44 -51.55
C VAL A 481 -4.70 12.17 -51.79
N GLN A 482 -5.31 12.82 -52.78
CA GLN A 482 -6.72 12.58 -53.13
C GLN A 482 -6.95 11.18 -53.71
N ALA A 483 -6.01 10.64 -54.51
CA ALA A 483 -6.07 9.27 -54.97
C ALA A 483 -6.04 8.27 -53.81
N ASN A 484 -5.16 8.51 -52.81
CA ASN A 484 -5.05 7.64 -51.63
C ASN A 484 -6.22 7.81 -50.65
N ARG A 485 -6.91 8.95 -50.64
CA ARG A 485 -8.12 9.17 -49.81
C ARG A 485 -9.22 8.16 -50.12
N LYS A 486 -9.35 7.74 -51.38
CA LYS A 486 -10.35 6.73 -51.82
C LYS A 486 -10.13 5.35 -51.20
N ASN A 487 -8.92 5.06 -50.71
CA ASN A 487 -8.60 3.77 -50.08
C ASN A 487 -9.09 3.69 -48.62
N PHE A 488 -9.54 4.79 -48.02
CA PHE A 488 -10.05 4.84 -46.65
C PHE A 488 -11.58 4.86 -46.64
N ILE A 489 -12.19 3.92 -45.91
CA ILE A 489 -13.66 3.85 -45.73
C ILE A 489 -14.18 5.13 -45.04
N LEU A 490 -13.43 5.59 -44.05
CA LEU A 490 -13.63 6.85 -43.35
C LEU A 490 -12.28 7.55 -43.26
N PRO A 491 -12.03 8.62 -44.04
CA PRO A 491 -10.81 9.38 -43.90
C PRO A 491 -10.82 10.13 -42.56
N PRO A 492 -9.82 9.96 -41.68
CA PRO A 492 -9.76 10.64 -40.38
C PRO A 492 -9.42 12.14 -40.45
N TRP A 493 -9.57 12.77 -41.62
CA TRP A 493 -9.27 14.19 -41.82
C TRP A 493 -10.30 14.86 -42.72
N ASP A 494 -10.65 16.09 -42.37
CA ASP A 494 -11.40 17.02 -43.21
C ASP A 494 -10.40 17.88 -43.99
N GLY A 495 -10.58 17.97 -45.32
CA GLY A 495 -9.55 18.38 -46.30
C GLY A 495 -8.65 19.53 -45.85
N ASN A 496 -7.33 19.35 -46.00
CA ASN A 496 -6.19 20.24 -45.64
C ASN A 496 -4.91 19.43 -45.28
N LEU A 497 -4.96 18.09 -45.35
CA LEU A 497 -3.81 17.22 -45.04
C LEU A 497 -2.60 17.53 -45.93
N GLU A 498 -2.85 17.94 -47.16
CA GLU A 498 -1.86 18.34 -48.16
C GLU A 498 -0.98 19.49 -47.65
N ASN A 499 -1.56 20.45 -46.93
CA ASN A 499 -0.85 21.60 -46.36
C ASN A 499 0.11 21.15 -45.27
N LEU A 500 -0.36 20.28 -44.35
CA LEU A 500 0.44 19.76 -43.25
C LEU A 500 1.61 18.89 -43.74
N ILE A 501 1.36 18.05 -44.75
CA ILE A 501 2.39 17.23 -45.38
C ILE A 501 3.43 18.14 -46.07
N ALA A 502 2.98 19.13 -46.85
CA ALA A 502 3.87 20.03 -47.57
C ALA A 502 4.77 20.82 -46.61
N ASP A 503 4.20 21.41 -45.55
CA ASP A 503 4.93 22.16 -44.54
C ASP A 503 5.95 21.29 -43.81
N GLU A 504 5.59 20.07 -43.45
CA GLU A 504 6.48 19.17 -42.73
C GLU A 504 7.63 18.67 -43.62
N ILE A 505 7.36 18.31 -44.88
CA ILE A 505 8.42 17.91 -45.83
C ILE A 505 9.38 19.08 -46.08
N ILE A 506 8.87 20.30 -46.33
CA ILE A 506 9.71 21.49 -46.55
C ILE A 506 10.60 21.76 -45.34
N GLN A 507 10.05 21.65 -44.12
CA GLN A 507 10.82 21.82 -42.90
C GLN A 507 11.92 20.77 -42.77
N GLN A 508 11.62 19.49 -43.03
CA GLN A 508 12.64 18.43 -43.01
C GLN A 508 13.73 18.63 -44.06
N LEU A 509 13.37 19.08 -45.27
CA LEU A 509 14.33 19.42 -46.33
C LEU A 509 15.28 20.56 -45.91
N SER A 510 14.76 21.58 -45.22
CA SER A 510 15.56 22.71 -44.72
C SER A 510 16.55 22.27 -43.63
N LEU A 511 16.13 21.37 -42.74
CA LEU A 511 16.91 20.90 -41.59
C LEU A 511 17.95 19.83 -41.95
N TYR A 512 17.82 19.20 -43.11
CA TYR A 512 18.71 18.13 -43.57
C TYR A 512 20.11 18.66 -43.92
N LYS A 513 21.15 18.11 -43.29
CA LYS A 513 22.56 18.50 -43.42
C LYS A 513 23.43 17.50 -44.19
N GLY A 514 22.85 16.39 -44.67
CA GLY A 514 23.62 15.37 -45.37
C GLY A 514 23.91 15.69 -46.86
N PRO A 515 24.74 14.85 -47.52
CA PRO A 515 25.25 15.11 -48.87
C PRO A 515 24.27 14.77 -50.00
N PHE A 516 23.04 14.33 -49.70
CA PHE A 516 22.11 13.84 -50.73
C PHE A 516 21.83 14.87 -51.85
N PHE A 517 21.72 16.15 -51.50
CA PHE A 517 21.40 17.22 -52.46
C PHE A 517 22.63 17.88 -53.11
N SER A 518 23.86 17.53 -52.71
CA SER A 518 25.07 18.15 -53.27
C SER A 518 25.51 17.55 -54.61
N LYS A 519 24.92 16.42 -55.03
CA LYS A 519 25.33 15.67 -56.24
C LYS A 519 24.31 15.74 -57.39
N SER A 520 23.46 16.77 -57.45
CA SER A 520 22.37 16.89 -58.45
C SER A 520 21.53 15.62 -58.53
N PRO A 521 20.72 15.31 -57.49
CA PRO A 521 20.09 14.01 -57.38
C PRO A 521 19.08 13.78 -58.51
N THR A 522 19.31 12.74 -59.32
CA THR A 522 18.38 12.26 -60.35
C THR A 522 17.52 11.12 -59.81
N GLY A 523 16.27 10.98 -60.25
CA GLY A 523 15.36 9.91 -59.85
C GLY A 523 14.12 10.38 -59.08
N ILE A 524 13.35 9.41 -58.59
CA ILE A 524 12.11 9.62 -57.83
C ILE A 524 12.36 9.15 -56.39
N MET A 525 12.05 10.01 -55.42
CA MET A 525 12.06 9.68 -54.00
C MET A 525 10.66 9.24 -53.56
N ARG A 526 10.62 8.17 -52.77
CA ARG A 526 9.40 7.69 -52.12
C ARG A 526 9.40 8.18 -50.67
N ILE A 527 8.53 9.13 -50.37
CA ILE A 527 8.35 9.68 -49.02
C ILE A 527 7.17 8.93 -48.39
N PRO A 528 7.38 8.08 -47.37
CA PRO A 528 6.27 7.42 -46.67
C PRO A 528 5.50 8.40 -45.80
N ILE A 529 4.17 8.34 -45.90
CA ILE A 529 3.24 8.96 -44.98
C ILE A 529 2.65 7.85 -44.11
N GLU A 530 2.85 7.98 -42.81
CA GLU A 530 2.48 7.01 -41.80
C GLU A 530 1.33 7.59 -40.97
N ILE A 531 0.22 6.85 -40.87
CA ILE A 531 -0.92 7.19 -40.04
C ILE A 531 -1.05 6.12 -38.97
N ASN A 532 -0.79 6.49 -37.72
CA ASN A 532 -0.88 5.60 -36.57
C ASN A 532 -2.22 5.80 -35.88
N TYR A 533 -3.01 4.75 -35.80
CA TYR A 533 -4.31 4.81 -35.14
C TYR A 533 -4.23 4.30 -33.70
N GLY A 534 -4.75 5.10 -32.78
CA GLY A 534 -5.03 4.68 -31.41
C GLY A 534 -6.10 3.59 -31.34
N PRO A 535 -6.04 2.68 -30.35
CA PRO A 535 -7.03 1.61 -30.20
C PRO A 535 -8.45 2.16 -29.98
N PHE A 536 -8.62 3.29 -29.30
CA PHE A 536 -9.93 3.89 -29.08
C PHE A 536 -10.44 4.60 -30.33
N ALA A 537 -9.58 5.35 -31.04
CA ALA A 537 -9.85 5.90 -32.36
C ALA A 537 -10.30 4.82 -33.38
N LEU A 538 -9.66 3.65 -33.43
CA LEU A 538 -10.08 2.57 -34.32
C LEU A 538 -11.45 2.00 -33.98
N LYS A 539 -11.73 1.82 -32.70
CA LYS A 539 -13.04 1.34 -32.25
C LYS A 539 -14.16 2.31 -32.67
N TYR A 540 -13.90 3.61 -32.56
CA TYR A 540 -14.84 4.64 -32.99
C TYR A 540 -15.06 4.63 -34.51
N LEU A 541 -13.99 4.60 -35.30
CA LEU A 541 -14.09 4.52 -36.77
C LEU A 541 -14.81 3.25 -37.24
N ALA A 542 -14.61 2.12 -36.56
CA ALA A 542 -15.33 0.87 -36.85
C ALA A 542 -16.83 0.99 -36.56
N TYR A 543 -17.19 1.63 -35.45
CA TYR A 543 -18.58 1.89 -35.09
C TYR A 543 -19.26 2.82 -36.10
N GLU A 544 -18.65 3.95 -36.47
CA GLU A 544 -19.19 4.85 -37.49
C GLU A 544 -19.36 4.16 -38.85
N ALA A 545 -18.40 3.32 -39.25
CA ALA A 545 -18.49 2.58 -40.49
C ALA A 545 -19.66 1.58 -40.49
N GLN A 546 -19.97 0.98 -39.33
CA GLN A 546 -21.13 0.12 -39.17
C GLN A 546 -22.43 0.91 -39.25
N VAL A 547 -22.53 2.05 -38.54
CA VAL A 547 -23.69 2.94 -38.59
C VAL A 547 -23.97 3.43 -40.02
N LYS A 548 -22.93 3.81 -40.79
CA LYS A 548 -23.11 4.22 -42.20
C LYS A 548 -23.60 3.08 -43.09
N LYS A 549 -23.15 1.85 -42.86
CA LYS A 549 -23.65 0.67 -43.60
C LYS A 549 -25.11 0.39 -43.28
N GLU A 550 -25.48 0.46 -42.01
CA GLU A 550 -26.86 0.26 -41.55
C GLU A 550 -27.79 1.37 -42.08
N SER A 551 -27.35 2.64 -42.09
CA SER A 551 -28.13 3.74 -42.66
C SER A 551 -28.32 3.62 -44.17
N GLN A 552 -27.30 3.15 -44.91
CA GLN A 552 -27.41 2.90 -46.35
C GLN A 552 -28.36 1.73 -46.63
N ALA A 553 -28.36 0.67 -45.82
CA ALA A 553 -29.27 -0.47 -45.97
C ALA A 553 -30.75 -0.09 -45.74
N ILE A 554 -31.01 0.86 -44.83
CA ILE A 554 -32.37 1.39 -44.59
C ILE A 554 -32.84 2.23 -45.80
N ASP A 555 -31.94 2.98 -46.44
CA ASP A 555 -32.26 3.84 -47.59
C ASP A 555 -32.57 3.04 -48.87
N TYR A 556 -32.03 1.83 -49.05
CA TYR A 556 -32.42 0.94 -50.16
C TYR A 556 -33.74 0.19 -49.91
N SER A 557 -34.13 -0.01 -48.65
CA SER A 557 -35.40 -0.68 -48.31
C SER A 557 -36.65 0.18 -48.58
N SER A 558 -36.49 1.47 -48.84
CA SER A 558 -37.59 2.42 -49.11
C SER A 558 -37.95 2.54 -50.61
N TYR A 559 -37.19 1.89 -51.50
CA TYR A 559 -37.39 1.93 -52.96
C TYR A 559 -37.95 0.64 -53.59
N GLU A 560 -38.14 -0.45 -52.82
CA GLU A 560 -38.82 -1.67 -53.28
C GLU A 560 -40.28 -1.71 -52.80
N TYR A 561 -41.12 -0.75 -53.21
CA TYR A 561 -42.57 -0.92 -53.24
C TYR A 561 -43.19 0.04 -54.26
N SER A 562 -43.04 -0.29 -55.54
CA SER A 562 -43.97 0.14 -56.58
C SER A 562 -43.89 -0.83 -57.76
N ASP A 563 -44.67 -1.91 -57.66
CA ASP A 563 -45.33 -2.56 -58.79
C ASP A 563 -46.72 -3.01 -58.33
#